data_AF-A0A9W6QVV5-F1
#
_entry.id   AF-A0A9W6QVV5-F1
#
_cell.length_a   1.000
_cell.length_b   1.000
_cell.length_c   1.000
_cell.angle_alpha   90.00
_cell.angle_beta   90.00
_cell.angle_gamma   90.00
#
_symmetry.space_group_name_H-M   'P 1'
#
loop_
_entity.id
_entity.type
_entity.pdbx_description
1 polymer ?
#
loop_
_entity_poly.entity_id
_entity_poly.type
_entity_poly.pdbx_seq_one_letter_code
_entity_poly.pdbx_strand_id
1 'polypeptide(L)' 'MHAEENEPGEAPSTGRHAAPEGAPRHPAIDLSRDPTPGKPDHAKPDDE' A
#
# COMPACT_ATOMS: atom_id res chain seq x y z
N MET A 1 -30.08 -22.99 -0.42
CA MET A 1 -28.72 -23.31 -0.91
C MET A 1 -28.02 -21.98 -1.16
N HIS A 2 -27.05 -21.67 -0.30
CA HIS A 2 -25.88 -20.79 -0.44
C HIS A 2 -25.99 -19.45 -1.20
N ALA A 3 -25.69 -18.37 -0.49
CA ALA A 3 -24.48 -17.59 -0.75
C ALA A 3 -24.07 -16.89 0.55
N GLU A 4 -23.03 -17.43 1.19
CA GLU A 4 -22.31 -16.80 2.30
C GLU A 4 -21.50 -15.64 1.68
N GLU A 5 -21.74 -14.42 2.16
CA GLU A 5 -20.96 -13.23 1.81
C GLU A 5 -19.52 -13.45 2.28
N ASN A 6 -18.63 -13.73 1.34
CA ASN A 6 -17.21 -13.82 1.58
C ASN A 6 -16.61 -12.41 1.49
N GLU A 7 -16.58 -11.70 2.61
CA GLU A 7 -15.82 -10.45 2.76
C GLU A 7 -14.31 -10.78 2.67
N PRO A 8 -13.57 -10.36 1.64
CA PRO A 8 -12.13 -10.56 1.65
C PRO A 8 -11.54 -9.56 2.65
N GLY A 9 -11.32 -10.03 3.88
CA GLY A 9 -10.51 -9.31 4.86
C GLY A 9 -9.20 -8.90 4.19
N GLU A 10 -8.94 -7.59 4.19
CA GLU A 10 -7.83 -6.95 3.50
C GLU A 10 -6.49 -7.41 4.10
N ALA A 11 -5.98 -8.54 3.61
CA ALA A 11 -4.62 -8.96 3.89
C ALA A 11 -3.68 -8.02 3.11
N PRO A 12 -2.70 -7.37 3.76
CA PRO A 12 -1.79 -6.48 3.07
C PRO A 12 -0.98 -7.28 2.05
N SER A 13 -1.29 -7.10 0.77
CA SER A 13 -0.53 -7.68 -0.32
C SER A 13 0.78 -6.90 -0.44
N THR A 14 1.81 -7.32 0.29
CA THR A 14 3.15 -6.78 0.10
C THR A 14 3.67 -7.35 -1.23
N GLY A 15 3.72 -6.50 -2.26
CA GLY A 15 4.19 -6.89 -3.59
C GLY A 15 5.61 -7.44 -3.52
N ARG A 16 6.05 -8.20 -4.55
CA ARG A 16 7.41 -8.79 -4.64
C ARG A 16 8.56 -7.77 -4.56
N HIS A 17 8.28 -6.49 -4.47
CA HIS A 17 9.23 -5.38 -4.41
C HIS A 17 9.12 -4.58 -3.10
N ALA A 18 8.21 -4.98 -2.19
CA ALA A 18 8.10 -4.37 -0.88
C ALA A 18 9.32 -4.74 -0.03
N ALA A 19 9.87 -3.73 0.65
CA ALA A 19 10.88 -3.97 1.66
C ALA A 19 10.23 -4.66 2.88
N PRO A 20 11.00 -5.44 3.66
CA PRO A 20 10.51 -5.98 4.93
C PRO A 20 10.04 -4.88 5.88
N GLU A 21 9.10 -5.21 6.74
CA GLU A 21 8.61 -4.31 7.78
C GLU A 21 9.78 -3.82 8.67
N GLY A 22 9.88 -2.50 8.85
CA GLY A 22 10.95 -1.87 9.63
C GLY A 22 12.30 -1.74 8.92
N ALA A 23 12.40 -2.09 7.63
CA ALA A 23 13.62 -1.84 6.85
C ALA A 23 13.96 -0.34 6.82
N PRO A 24 15.25 0.04 6.94
CA PRO A 24 15.64 1.43 6.87
C PRO A 24 15.30 1.99 5.49
N ARG A 25 14.84 3.24 5.46
CA ARG A 25 14.54 3.93 4.22
C ARG A 25 15.83 4.08 3.40
N HIS A 26 15.72 3.88 2.08
CA HIS A 26 16.86 4.06 1.19
C HIS A 26 17.33 5.53 1.24
N PRO A 27 18.64 5.80 1.43
CA PRO A 27 19.17 7.14 1.70
C PRO A 27 18.93 8.13 0.55
N ALA A 28 18.81 7.64 -0.68
CA ALA A 28 18.51 8.48 -1.83
C ALA A 28 17.06 9.00 -1.87
N ILE A 29 16.14 8.47 -1.04
CA ILE A 29 14.72 8.84 -1.10
C ILE A 29 14.39 9.90 -0.04
N ASP A 30 14.34 11.15 -0.48
CA ASP A 30 13.92 12.30 0.32
C ASP A 30 12.40 12.54 0.20
N LEU A 31 11.67 12.16 1.25
CA LEU A 31 10.22 12.34 1.35
C LEU A 31 9.77 13.78 1.50
N SER A 32 10.63 14.67 1.98
CA SER A 32 10.21 16.05 2.29
C SER A 32 9.82 16.84 1.04
N ARG A 33 10.27 16.36 -0.14
CA ARG A 33 9.98 16.94 -1.45
C ARG A 33 8.79 16.30 -2.15
N ASP A 34 8.33 15.14 -1.69
CA ASP A 34 7.21 14.43 -2.28
C ASP A 34 5.90 15.03 -1.75
N PRO A 35 5.03 15.60 -2.61
CA PRO A 35 3.75 16.16 -2.17
C PRO A 35 2.78 15.08 -1.68
N THR A 36 2.97 13.82 -2.09
CA THR A 36 2.09 12.70 -1.76
C THR A 36 2.91 11.51 -1.21
N PRO A 37 3.61 11.71 -0.08
CA PRO A 37 4.53 10.71 0.44
C PRO A 37 3.81 9.42 0.78
N GLY A 38 4.24 8.32 0.18
CA GLY A 38 3.66 7.00 0.43
C GLY A 38 2.34 6.71 -0.30
N LYS A 39 1.85 7.63 -1.16
CA LYS A 39 0.72 7.35 -2.05
C LYS A 39 1.24 6.87 -3.41
N PRO A 40 0.98 5.62 -3.82
CA PRO A 40 1.36 5.15 -5.14
C PRO A 40 0.59 5.88 -6.25
N ASP A 41 1.25 6.16 -7.39
CA ASP A 41 0.62 6.82 -8.55
C ASP A 41 -0.55 6.03 -9.15
N HIS A 42 -0.61 4.73 -8.90
CA HIS A 42 -1.64 3.80 -9.35
C HIS A 42 -2.64 3.44 -8.25
N ALA A 43 -2.60 4.12 -7.11
CA ALA A 43 -3.62 3.97 -6.09
C ALA A 43 -4.98 4.36 -6.69
N LYS A 44 -6.02 3.62 -6.33
CA LYS A 44 -7.39 4.03 -6.63
C LYS A 44 -7.65 5.39 -5.95
N PRO A 45 -8.51 6.25 -6.53
CA PRO A 45 -9.02 7.40 -5.80
C PRO A 45 -9.70 6.92 -4.51
N ASP A 46 -9.55 7.70 -3.46
CA ASP A 46 -10.27 7.47 -2.22
C ASP A 46 -11.77 7.76 -2.49
N ASP A 47 -12.67 6.90 -2.02
CA ASP A 47 -14.12 7.15 -2.08
C ASP A 47 -14.46 8.26 -1.07
N GLU A 48 -14.96 9.41 -1.55
CA GLU A 48 -15.52 10.50 -0.72
C GLU A 48 -16.91 10.16 -0.16
#